data_AF-A0A2T8HFQ8-F1
#
_entry.id   AF-A0A2T8HFQ8-F1
#
_cell.length_a   1.000
_cell.length_b   1.000
_cell.length_c   1.000
_cell.angle_alpha   90.00
_cell.angle_beta   90.00
_cell.angle_gamma   90.00
#
_symmetry.space_group_name_H-M   'P 1'
#
loop_
_entity.id
_entity.type
_entity.pdbx_description
1 polymer ?
#
loop_
_entity_poly.entity_id
_entity_poly.type
_entity_poly.pdbx_seq_one_letter_code
_entity_poly.pdbx_strand_id
1 'polypeptide(L)'
;MGNMKIKQNRTYLSNFGEEDMKMVLSEYATFQKLSNSIRIPGFVMLGVIGISRALQGIVPKAALNIISIIAILSLLAWTIFIGFSLVKQKKLVKNKLEQMSTTHNYPFKVLRSEFNTLVKGVYSGPKI
;
A
#
# COMPACT_ATOMS: atom_id res chain seq x y z
N MET A 1 35.09 26.57 8.96
CA MET A 1 34.01 26.86 8.00
C MET A 1 34.05 25.78 6.93
N GLY A 2 32.93 25.09 6.69
CA GLY A 2 32.74 24.17 5.57
C GLY A 2 32.97 22.69 5.89
N ASN A 3 31.90 21.89 5.73
CA ASN A 3 31.88 20.42 5.57
C ASN A 3 31.55 19.54 6.79
N MET A 4 30.77 20.04 7.74
CA MET A 4 29.78 19.19 8.42
C MET A 4 28.42 19.43 7.76
N LYS A 5 27.63 18.37 7.51
CA LYS A 5 26.19 18.39 7.11
C LYS A 5 25.81 18.22 5.63
N ILE A 6 26.45 17.34 4.86
CA ILE A 6 25.82 16.83 3.61
C ILE A 6 25.96 15.31 3.50
N LYS A 7 25.53 14.57 4.54
CA LYS A 7 25.38 13.10 4.47
C LYS A 7 24.50 12.46 5.55
N GLN A 8 23.58 13.20 6.17
CA GLN A 8 22.42 12.59 6.84
C GLN A 8 21.35 12.39 5.75
N ASN A 9 21.31 11.25 5.07
CA ASN A 9 20.56 10.08 5.53
C ASN A 9 19.15 10.50 5.98
N ARG A 10 18.38 11.14 5.09
CA ARG A 10 16.98 11.52 5.34
C ARG A 10 16.09 10.28 5.30
N THR A 11 16.31 9.33 6.20
CA THR A 11 15.44 8.18 6.41
C THR A 11 14.30 8.54 7.38
N TYR A 12 14.49 9.63 8.15
CA TYR A 12 13.60 10.05 9.23
C TYR A 12 13.34 11.56 9.20
N LEU A 13 12.24 12.00 9.84
CA LEU A 13 11.95 13.40 10.07
C LEU A 13 12.80 13.92 11.23
N SER A 14 13.44 15.08 11.06
CA SER A 14 14.45 15.61 11.99
C SER A 14 13.91 16.04 13.35
N ASN A 15 12.60 16.23 13.48
CA ASN A 15 11.95 16.71 14.71
C ASN A 15 11.36 15.58 15.57
N PHE A 16 11.54 14.32 15.18
CA PHE A 16 10.88 13.17 15.82
C PHE A 16 11.88 12.11 16.26
N GLY A 17 11.56 11.42 17.36
CA GLY A 17 12.35 10.29 17.84
C GLY A 17 12.45 9.17 16.82
N GLU A 18 13.61 8.51 16.76
CA GLU A 18 13.88 7.44 15.79
C GLU A 18 12.92 6.26 15.95
N GLU A 19 12.51 5.95 17.18
CA GLU A 19 11.55 4.86 17.47
C GLU A 19 10.16 5.14 16.93
N ASP A 20 9.63 6.35 17.17
CA ASP A 20 8.31 6.76 16.68
C ASP A 20 8.28 6.74 15.14
N MET A 21 9.35 7.24 14.50
CA MET A 21 9.47 7.24 13.05
C MET A 21 9.61 5.84 12.47
N LYS A 22 10.37 4.93 13.10
CA LYS A 22 10.45 3.51 12.69
C LYS A 22 9.08 2.85 12.74
N MET A 23 8.27 3.16 13.76
CA MET A 23 6.94 2.62 13.91
C MET A 23 5.98 3.12 12.81
N VAL A 24 6.02 4.41 12.46
CA VAL A 24 5.18 4.94 11.38
C VAL A 24 5.63 4.43 10.00
N LEU A 25 6.94 4.32 9.77
CA LEU A 25 7.50 3.85 8.51
C LEU A 25 7.29 2.34 8.28
N SER A 26 7.24 1.52 9.33
CA SER A 26 6.94 0.08 9.20
C SER A 26 5.48 -0.16 8.76
N GLU A 27 4.54 0.60 9.32
CA GLU A 27 3.13 0.59 8.90
C GLU A 27 3.00 1.12 7.47
N TYR A 28 3.76 2.16 7.12
CA TYR A 28 3.81 2.68 5.76
C TYR A 28 4.38 1.68 4.75
N ALA A 29 5.45 0.97 5.10
CA ALA A 29 6.01 -0.07 4.24
C ALA A 29 4.99 -1.18 3.98
N THR A 30 4.18 -1.53 4.98
CA THR A 30 3.06 -2.47 4.83
C THR A 30 1.99 -1.91 3.89
N PHE A 31 1.60 -0.65 4.06
CA PHE A 31 0.68 0.05 3.15
C PHE A 31 1.20 0.10 1.71
N GLN A 32 2.49 0.40 1.52
CA GLN A 32 3.12 0.46 0.20
C GLN A 32 3.13 -0.92 -0.47
N LYS A 33 3.49 -1.99 0.26
CA LYS A 33 3.44 -3.37 -0.26
C LYS A 33 2.01 -3.72 -0.71
N LEU A 34 1.01 -3.45 0.12
CA LEU A 34 -0.40 -3.67 -0.23
C LEU A 34 -0.81 -2.85 -1.45
N SER A 35 -0.36 -1.60 -1.55
CA SER A 35 -0.73 -0.72 -2.67
C SER A 35 -0.11 -1.19 -3.98
N ASN A 36 1.12 -1.71 -3.94
CA ASN A 36 1.77 -2.30 -5.11
C ASN A 36 1.08 -3.61 -5.52
N SER A 37 0.59 -4.38 -4.56
CA SER A 37 -0.14 -5.64 -4.78
C SER A 37 -1.51 -5.48 -5.41
N ILE A 38 -2.05 -4.25 -5.55
CA ILE A 38 -3.37 -4.02 -6.17
C ILE A 38 -3.40 -4.40 -7.65
N ARG A 39 -2.23 -4.51 -8.31
CA ARG A 39 -2.12 -4.94 -9.71
C ARG A 39 -2.22 -6.46 -9.89
N ILE A 40 -1.96 -7.23 -8.83
CA ILE A 40 -1.92 -8.70 -8.87
C ILE A 40 -3.27 -9.29 -9.30
N PRO A 41 -4.43 -8.85 -8.76
CA PRO A 41 -5.73 -9.35 -9.23
C PRO A 41 -5.95 -9.16 -10.74
N GLY A 42 -5.47 -8.05 -11.32
CA GLY A 42 -5.57 -7.78 -12.75
C GLY A 42 -4.77 -8.78 -13.60
N PHE A 43 -3.53 -9.07 -13.22
CA PHE A 43 -2.70 -10.07 -13.91
C PHE A 43 -3.28 -11.49 -13.79
N VAL A 44 -3.80 -11.84 -12.61
CA VAL A 44 -4.48 -13.12 -12.40
C VAL A 44 -5.70 -13.23 -13.32
N MET A 45 -6.50 -12.17 -13.44
CA MET A 45 -7.68 -12.15 -14.32
C MET A 45 -7.30 -12.37 -15.79
N LEU A 46 -6.22 -11.74 -16.27
CA LEU A 46 -5.71 -11.98 -17.63
C LEU A 46 -5.31 -13.45 -17.84
N GLY A 47 -4.65 -14.06 -16.85
CA GLY A 47 -4.30 -15.48 -16.88
C GLY A 47 -5.53 -16.39 -16.94
N VAL A 48 -6.54 -16.13 -16.10
CA VAL A 48 -7.80 -16.90 -16.08
C VAL A 48 -8.54 -16.79 -17.42
N ILE A 49 -8.56 -15.60 -18.04
CA ILE A 49 -9.15 -15.40 -19.37
C ILE A 49 -8.40 -16.20 -20.44
N GLY A 50 -7.06 -16.17 -20.40
CA GLY A 50 -6.21 -16.95 -21.32
C GLY A 50 -6.46 -18.46 -21.23
N ILE A 51 -6.50 -18.98 -20.00
CA ILE A 51 -6.80 -20.41 -19.74
C ILE A 51 -8.22 -20.75 -20.20
N SER A 52 -9.20 -19.91 -19.89
CA SER A 52 -10.60 -20.14 -20.29
C SER A 52 -10.75 -20.17 -21.81
N ARG A 53 -10.04 -19.29 -22.54
CA ARG A 53 -9.98 -19.29 -24.01
C ARG A 53 -9.37 -20.57 -24.57
N ALA A 54 -8.28 -21.05 -23.98
CA ALA A 54 -7.65 -22.30 -24.41
C ALA A 54 -8.55 -23.53 -24.22
N LEU A 55 -9.41 -23.52 -23.19
CA LEU A 55 -10.28 -24.65 -22.84
C LEU A 55 -11.64 -24.65 -23.56
N GLN A 56 -12.00 -23.59 -24.29
CA GLN A 56 -13.32 -23.43 -24.95
C GLN A 56 -13.67 -24.53 -25.96
N GLY A 57 -12.69 -25.29 -26.45
CA GLY A 57 -12.90 -26.44 -27.35
C GLY A 57 -12.79 -27.81 -26.68
N ILE A 58 -12.39 -27.88 -25.41
CA ILE A 58 -12.10 -29.14 -24.70
C ILE A 58 -13.16 -29.40 -23.63
N VAL A 59 -13.60 -28.35 -22.94
CA VAL A 59 -14.48 -28.45 -21.77
C VAL A 59 -15.91 -28.06 -22.16
N PRO A 60 -16.94 -28.79 -21.67
CA PRO A 60 -18.33 -28.41 -21.89
C PRO A 60 -18.61 -26.96 -21.45
N LYS A 61 -19.34 -26.21 -22.28
CA LYS A 61 -19.67 -24.78 -22.05
C LYS A 61 -20.28 -24.52 -20.68
N ALA A 62 -21.15 -25.41 -20.19
CA ALA A 62 -21.77 -25.28 -18.88
C ALA A 62 -20.74 -25.32 -17.73
N ALA A 63 -19.75 -26.21 -17.81
CA ALA A 63 -18.68 -26.29 -16.82
C ALA A 63 -17.76 -25.06 -16.86
N LEU A 64 -17.42 -24.59 -18.07
CA LEU A 64 -16.65 -23.35 -18.25
C LEU A 64 -17.37 -22.12 -17.67
N ASN A 65 -18.68 -22.03 -17.82
CA ASN A 65 -19.48 -20.93 -17.27
C ASN A 65 -19.48 -20.96 -15.73
N ILE A 66 -19.68 -22.13 -15.12
CA ILE A 66 -19.66 -22.28 -13.66
C ILE A 66 -18.28 -21.91 -13.09
N ILE A 67 -17.21 -22.41 -13.70
CA ILE A 67 -15.82 -22.08 -13.30
C ILE A 67 -15.57 -20.58 -13.44
N SER A 68 -16.06 -19.96 -14.51
CA SER A 68 -15.92 -18.51 -14.72
C SER A 68 -16.66 -17.70 -13.64
N ILE A 69 -17.89 -18.11 -13.27
CA ILE A 69 -18.66 -17.45 -12.20
C ILE A 69 -17.92 -17.55 -10.87
N ILE A 70 -17.43 -18.75 -10.51
CA ILE A 70 -16.67 -18.96 -9.27
C ILE A 70 -15.38 -18.12 -9.27
N ALA A 71 -14.66 -18.08 -10.39
CA ALA A 71 -13.45 -17.28 -10.53
C ALA A 71 -13.74 -15.77 -10.36
N ILE A 72 -14.82 -15.26 -10.97
CA ILE A 72 -15.24 -13.85 -10.84
C ILE A 72 -15.60 -13.53 -9.38
N LEU A 73 -16.39 -14.38 -8.72
CA LEU A 73 -16.77 -14.19 -7.32
C LEU A 73 -15.54 -14.20 -6.39
N SER A 74 -14.59 -15.09 -6.65
CA SER A 74 -13.35 -15.20 -5.87
C SER A 74 -12.47 -13.96 -6.05
N LEU A 75 -12.34 -13.46 -7.29
CA LEU A 75 -11.64 -12.22 -7.60
C LEU A 75 -12.31 -11.01 -6.95
N LEU A 76 -13.64 -10.93 -6.99
CA LEU A 76 -14.40 -9.86 -6.33
C LEU A 76 -14.14 -9.86 -4.82
N ALA A 77 -14.26 -11.00 -4.15
CA ALA A 77 -13.96 -11.11 -2.72
C ALA A 77 -12.53 -10.69 -2.40
N TRP A 78 -11.56 -11.10 -3.23
CA TRP A 78 -10.16 -10.72 -3.07
C TRP A 78 -9.93 -9.21 -3.24
N THR A 79 -10.54 -8.60 -4.27
CA THR A 79 -10.40 -7.16 -4.52
C THR A 79 -10.97 -6.32 -3.38
N ILE A 80 -12.13 -6.72 -2.83
CA ILE A 80 -12.74 -6.09 -1.66
C ILE A 80 -11.81 -6.22 -0.45
N PHE A 81 -11.23 -7.41 -0.23
CA PHE A 81 -10.29 -7.64 0.87
C PHE A 81 -9.03 -6.76 0.78
N ILE A 82 -8.42 -6.63 -0.40
CA ILE A 82 -7.27 -5.73 -0.63
C ILE A 82 -7.69 -4.28 -0.40
N GLY A 83 -8.83 -3.85 -0.97
CA GLY A 83 -9.33 -2.49 -0.83
C GLY A 83 -9.58 -2.10 0.63
N PHE A 84 -10.26 -2.97 1.39
CA PHE A 84 -10.50 -2.77 2.82
C PHE A 84 -9.19 -2.73 3.61
N SER A 85 -8.26 -3.64 3.33
CA SER A 85 -6.93 -3.67 3.96
C SER A 85 -6.14 -2.40 3.70
N LEU A 86 -6.19 -1.85 2.48
CA LEU A 86 -5.57 -0.58 2.12
C LEU A 86 -6.15 0.59 2.91
N VAL A 87 -7.48 0.68 2.99
CA VAL A 87 -8.16 1.73 3.77
C VAL A 87 -7.81 1.62 5.25
N LYS A 88 -7.83 0.40 5.80
CA LYS A 88 -7.45 0.13 7.20
C LYS A 88 -6.01 0.56 7.49
N GLN A 89 -5.06 0.15 6.65
CA GLN A 89 -3.65 0.49 6.82
C GLN A 89 -3.39 1.99 6.65
N LYS A 90 -4.02 2.62 5.67
CA LYS A 90 -3.97 4.08 5.49
C LYS A 90 -4.45 4.81 6.74
N LYS A 91 -5.55 4.35 7.35
CA LYS A 91 -6.08 4.91 8.60
C LYS A 91 -5.14 4.69 9.78
N LEU A 92 -4.50 3.53 9.88
CA LEU A 92 -3.50 3.26 10.93
C LEU A 92 -2.30 4.20 10.85
N VAL A 93 -1.74 4.41 9.65
CA VAL A 93 -0.63 5.36 9.49
C VAL A 93 -1.06 6.79 9.81
N LYS A 94 -2.26 7.20 9.38
CA LYS A 94 -2.83 8.52 9.74
C LYS A 94 -2.98 8.69 11.24
N ASN A 95 -3.53 7.69 11.93
CA ASN A 95 -3.74 7.72 13.38
C ASN A 95 -2.40 7.79 14.13
N LYS A 96 -1.37 7.03 13.71
CA LYS A 96 -0.04 7.12 14.33
C LYS A 96 0.64 8.47 14.09
N LEU A 97 0.45 9.08 12.91
CA LEU A 97 0.90 10.45 12.65
C LEU A 97 0.15 11.48 13.51
N GLU A 98 -1.15 11.30 13.74
CA GLU A 98 -1.93 12.17 14.66
C GLU A 98 -1.47 12.00 16.11
N GLN A 99 -1.19 10.78 16.56
CA GLN A 99 -0.61 10.52 17.87
C GLN A 99 0.75 11.20 18.01
N MET A 100 1.65 11.03 17.02
CA MET A 100 2.96 11.67 17.00
C MET A 100 2.87 13.21 17.01
N SER A 101 1.90 13.77 16.27
CA SER A 101 1.59 15.21 16.30
C SER A 101 1.16 15.68 17.69
N THR A 102 0.33 14.89 18.38
CA THR A 102 -0.17 15.23 19.72
C THR A 102 0.93 15.09 20.78
N THR A 103 1.70 14.00 20.76
CA THR A 103 2.78 13.71 21.71
C THR A 103 3.88 14.76 21.66
N HIS A 104 4.26 15.21 20.46
CA HIS A 104 5.34 16.18 20.26
C HIS A 104 4.85 17.62 20.12
N ASN A 105 3.57 17.89 20.39
CA ASN A 105 2.92 19.20 20.22
C ASN A 105 3.27 19.86 18.87
N TYR A 106 3.24 19.08 17.79
CA TYR A 106 3.62 19.50 16.45
C TYR A 106 2.39 19.59 15.54
N PRO A 107 2.24 20.60 14.67
CA PRO A 107 1.05 20.72 13.82
C PRO A 107 0.89 19.52 12.85
N PHE A 108 -0.21 18.77 12.98
CA PHE A 108 -0.47 17.58 12.16
C PHE A 108 -0.39 17.85 10.65
N LYS A 109 -0.88 19.01 10.20
CA LYS A 109 -0.84 19.40 8.78
C LYS A 109 0.58 19.49 8.24
N VAL A 110 1.51 20.00 9.05
CA VAL A 110 2.93 20.15 8.71
C VAL A 110 3.60 18.77 8.74
N LEU A 111 3.38 18.00 9.82
CA LEU A 111 3.89 16.63 9.93
C LEU A 111 3.47 15.74 8.76
N ARG A 112 2.19 15.77 8.40
CA ARG A 112 1.67 15.01 7.25
C ARG A 112 2.32 15.43 5.95
N SER A 113 2.58 16.74 5.75
CA SER A 113 3.24 17.25 4.55
C SER A 113 4.70 16.80 4.46
N GLU A 114 5.43 16.91 5.56
CA GLU A 114 6.82 16.45 5.66
C GLU A 114 6.92 14.94 5.46
N PHE A 115 6.04 14.18 6.11
CA PHE A 115 5.95 12.74 5.94
C PHE A 115 5.65 12.36 4.49
N ASN A 116 4.66 13.01 3.86
CA ASN A 116 4.34 12.79 2.44
C ASN A 116 5.51 13.13 1.51
N THR A 117 6.33 14.12 1.87
CA THR A 117 7.55 14.48 1.12
C THR A 117 8.63 13.41 1.30
N LEU A 118 8.83 12.93 2.52
CA LEU A 118 9.75 11.84 2.85
C LEU A 118 9.39 10.55 2.10
N VAL A 119 8.12 10.12 2.17
CA VAL A 119 7.72 8.87 1.52
C VAL A 119 7.74 8.93 0.00
N LYS A 120 7.48 10.10 -0.59
CA LYS A 120 7.63 10.31 -2.03
C LYS A 120 9.10 10.31 -2.44
N GLY A 121 9.97 10.97 -1.67
CA GLY A 121 11.38 11.15 -2.00
C GLY A 121 12.25 9.92 -1.75
N VAL A 122 11.97 9.15 -0.71
CA VAL A 122 12.83 8.04 -0.26
C VAL A 122 12.23 6.69 -0.63
N TYR A 123 10.91 6.54 -0.48
CA TYR A 123 10.25 5.25 -0.61
C TYR A 123 9.51 5.10 -1.94
N SER A 124 9.35 6.16 -2.74
CA SER A 124 8.57 6.15 -4.00
C SER A 124 7.14 5.60 -3.84
N GLY A 125 6.56 5.76 -2.66
CA GLY A 125 5.26 5.18 -2.33
C GLY A 125 4.08 6.16 -2.49
N PRO A 126 2.84 5.65 -2.39
CA PRO A 126 1.64 6.49 -2.48
C PRO A 126 1.52 7.43 -1.28
N LYS A 127 0.94 8.62 -1.52
CA LYS A 127 0.66 9.60 -0.47
C LYS A 127 -0.44 9.12 0.47
N ILE A 128 -0.36 9.56 1.72
CA ILE A 128 -1.39 9.32 2.75
C ILE A 128 -2.35 10.51 2.82
#